data_AF-A0A6G1IMH8-F1
#
_entry.id   AF-A0A6G1IMH8-F1
#
_cell.length_a   1.000
_cell.length_b   1.000
_cell.length_c   1.000
_cell.angle_alpha   90.00
_cell.angle_beta   90.00
_cell.angle_gamma   90.00
#
_symmetry.space_group_name_H-M   'P 1'
#
loop_
_entity.id
_entity.type
_entity.pdbx_description
1 polymer ?
#
loop_
_entity_poly.entity_id
_entity_poly.type
_entity_poly.pdbx_seq_one_letter_code
_entity_poly.pdbx_strand_id
1 'polypeptide(L)'
;MDTDEVLQCDQLFAAGLQDLVLLRGSAAYVDREASYWAANNPLHPSCIVQPRSTDDVSRIVKVLSKANSLVALRSGGHTQWTGSNDIRNGVTIDLGRMTTVTYNSQSKLASIQPGPRWGDVYEALLDYGVCVPGGRDGNVGIGGFLTGGGNSYYAGLYGWATDNVANFEVVLADGSVVNANAKSHSDLFRALKGGSGNFGIVTRFDMYTFPATDVWGGIRAAVRSEGDELAQAMVEFTNNNKKNPEDAYIINYTFSSSSSSDILVAHVVIDTNGVVNAPAFKKILKIPVIMDDVKRRTMANMANSYLLPSDEQQVWFTLTFKNDVRVIKKAGMMHDELVKELKRVMPAGNFTTQCLFQPVPTLFTEHSIQRGGNVLGLDDVKQNALLWLITGSTETAEQQKIMREKLTTFYTTLDAYAKSLGLNVAWQYLNYVDQTQNPLKSYGQKNVDFIRKVSAKYDPSRVFQRKVVSGWKISNVGA
;
A
#
# COMPACT_ATOMS: atom_id res chain seq x y z
N MET A 1 -24.27 26.99 8.27
CA MET A 1 -22.85 26.62 8.43
C MET A 1 -22.51 26.90 9.87
N ASP A 2 -22.12 25.88 10.62
CA ASP A 2 -21.78 26.05 12.04
C ASP A 2 -20.50 26.90 12.13
N THR A 3 -20.51 27.96 12.94
CA THR A 3 -19.41 28.94 12.98
C THR A 3 -18.10 28.32 13.47
N ASP A 4 -18.18 27.22 14.24
CA ASP A 4 -17.01 26.48 14.72
C ASP A 4 -16.29 25.67 13.63
N GLU A 5 -16.96 25.35 12.52
CA GLU A 5 -16.36 24.58 11.42
C GLU A 5 -15.46 25.43 10.52
N VAL A 6 -15.77 26.72 10.35
CA VAL A 6 -14.98 27.67 9.55
C VAL A 6 -13.66 28.04 10.25
N LEU A 7 -13.68 28.12 11.59
CA LEU A 7 -12.52 28.49 12.42
C LEU A 7 -11.28 27.60 12.22
N GLN A 8 -11.47 26.33 11.82
CA GLN A 8 -10.34 25.40 11.64
C GLN A 8 -9.48 25.75 10.43
N CYS A 9 -10.02 26.48 9.45
CA CYS A 9 -9.35 26.79 8.20
C CYS A 9 -8.88 28.25 8.12
N ASP A 10 -9.40 29.14 8.96
CA ASP A 10 -9.13 30.59 8.97
C ASP A 10 -7.64 30.93 8.97
N GLN A 11 -6.81 30.12 9.64
CA GLN A 11 -5.37 30.36 9.66
C GLN A 11 -4.72 30.22 8.27
N LEU A 12 -5.27 29.38 7.39
CA LEU A 12 -4.84 29.28 5.99
C LEU A 12 -5.24 30.53 5.20
N PHE A 13 -6.45 31.07 5.43
CA PHE A 13 -6.90 32.33 4.81
C PHE A 13 -6.04 33.52 5.26
N ALA A 14 -5.79 33.62 6.57
CA ALA A 14 -4.94 34.66 7.15
C ALA A 14 -3.49 34.60 6.62
N ALA A 15 -3.03 33.41 6.22
CA ALA A 15 -1.72 33.19 5.60
C ALA A 15 -1.68 33.38 4.07
N GLY A 16 -2.78 33.82 3.46
CA GLY A 16 -2.88 34.04 2.02
C GLY A 16 -2.84 32.73 1.21
N LEU A 17 -3.47 31.65 1.71
CA LEU A 17 -3.54 30.33 1.07
C LEU A 17 -4.97 29.97 0.63
N GLN A 18 -5.90 30.91 0.62
CA GLN A 18 -7.31 30.68 0.32
C GLN A 18 -7.56 30.10 -1.09
N ASP A 19 -6.68 30.35 -2.05
CA ASP A 19 -6.77 29.81 -3.41
C ASP A 19 -6.46 28.31 -3.48
N LEU A 20 -5.86 27.75 -2.42
CA LEU A 20 -5.58 26.32 -2.27
C LEU A 20 -6.67 25.56 -1.51
N VAL A 21 -7.65 26.28 -0.92
CA VAL A 21 -8.61 25.69 0.03
C VAL A 21 -9.94 25.39 -0.66
N LEU A 22 -10.38 24.14 -0.53
CA LEU A 22 -11.74 23.71 -0.84
C LEU A 22 -12.57 23.77 0.44
N LEU A 23 -13.59 24.63 0.45
CA LEU A 23 -14.52 24.77 1.55
C LEU A 23 -15.70 23.80 1.40
N ARG A 24 -16.18 23.31 2.55
CA ARG A 24 -17.37 22.47 2.61
C ARG A 24 -18.56 23.14 1.92
N GLY A 25 -19.26 22.38 1.08
CA GLY A 25 -20.40 22.87 0.29
C GLY A 25 -20.04 23.46 -1.08
N SER A 26 -18.75 23.67 -1.38
CA SER A 26 -18.33 23.92 -2.77
C SER A 26 -18.40 22.64 -3.61
N ALA A 27 -18.71 22.76 -4.90
CA ALA A 27 -18.74 21.60 -5.80
C ALA A 27 -17.41 20.84 -5.81
N ALA A 28 -16.28 21.57 -5.88
CA ALA A 28 -14.95 20.97 -5.85
C ALA A 28 -14.66 20.19 -4.56
N TYR A 29 -15.18 20.62 -3.41
CA TYR A 29 -15.08 19.86 -2.15
C TYR A 29 -15.89 18.56 -2.23
N VAL A 30 -17.13 18.63 -2.72
CA VAL A 30 -18.01 17.46 -2.87
C VAL A 30 -17.39 16.43 -3.82
N ASP A 31 -16.89 16.88 -4.96
CA ASP A 31 -16.20 16.02 -5.93
C ASP A 31 -14.96 15.38 -5.31
N ARG A 32 -14.23 16.11 -4.48
CA ARG A 32 -13.02 15.59 -3.86
C ARG A 32 -13.29 14.58 -2.75
N GLU A 33 -14.34 14.77 -1.97
CA GLU A 33 -14.84 13.80 -0.98
C GLU A 33 -15.40 12.54 -1.65
N ALA A 34 -15.99 12.64 -2.85
CA ALA A 34 -16.45 11.47 -3.60
C ALA A 34 -15.31 10.64 -4.20
N SER A 35 -14.07 11.16 -4.23
CA SER A 35 -12.94 10.50 -4.90
C SER A 35 -12.10 9.56 -4.01
N TYR A 36 -12.53 9.28 -2.77
CA TYR A 36 -11.81 8.35 -1.90
C TYR A 36 -11.99 6.92 -2.39
N TRP A 37 -10.91 6.13 -2.34
CA TRP A 37 -10.94 4.77 -2.86
C TRP A 37 -11.86 3.84 -2.05
N ALA A 38 -11.91 3.98 -0.72
CA ALA A 38 -12.81 3.21 0.14
C ALA A 38 -13.98 4.08 0.60
N ALA A 39 -15.22 3.58 0.49
CA ALA A 39 -16.42 4.32 0.87
C ALA A 39 -16.54 4.60 2.38
N ASN A 40 -15.75 3.93 3.21
CA ASN A 40 -15.69 4.17 4.66
C ASN A 40 -14.63 5.20 5.08
N ASN A 41 -13.94 5.85 4.13
CA ASN A 41 -12.90 6.84 4.41
C ASN A 41 -13.38 8.29 4.54
N PRO A 42 -14.30 8.81 3.69
CA PRO A 42 -14.74 10.19 3.79
C PRO A 42 -15.30 10.49 5.19
N LEU A 43 -14.70 11.48 5.86
CA LEU A 43 -15.05 11.93 7.21
C LEU A 43 -15.51 13.39 7.24
N HIS A 44 -15.53 14.04 6.09
CA HIS A 44 -15.94 15.41 5.89
C HIS A 44 -15.10 16.37 6.75
N PRO A 45 -13.87 16.72 6.32
CA PRO A 45 -13.07 17.72 7.02
C PRO A 45 -13.74 19.09 7.01
N SER A 46 -13.24 20.01 7.84
CA SER A 46 -13.69 21.42 7.80
C SER A 46 -13.32 22.05 6.46
N CYS A 47 -12.13 21.73 5.94
CA CYS A 47 -11.71 22.05 4.58
C CYS A 47 -10.63 21.09 4.10
N ILE A 48 -10.43 21.10 2.78
CA ILE A 48 -9.33 20.38 2.11
C ILE A 48 -8.38 21.43 1.54
N VAL A 49 -7.09 21.36 1.85
CA VAL A 49 -6.08 22.23 1.25
C VAL A 49 -5.24 21.45 0.23
N GLN A 50 -5.18 21.96 -1.01
CA GLN A 50 -4.59 21.28 -2.15
C GLN A 50 -3.32 21.99 -2.66
N PRO A 51 -2.16 21.79 -2.03
CA PRO A 51 -0.89 22.35 -2.50
C PRO A 51 -0.58 21.95 -3.94
N ARG A 52 0.04 22.86 -4.69
CA ARG A 52 0.50 22.65 -6.07
C ARG A 52 2.02 22.46 -6.15
N SER A 53 2.74 22.81 -5.09
CA SER A 53 4.20 22.80 -5.05
C SER A 53 4.72 22.49 -3.65
N THR A 54 6.03 22.22 -3.55
CA THR A 54 6.73 22.04 -2.27
C THR A 54 6.68 23.31 -1.41
N ASP A 55 6.70 24.50 -2.03
CA ASP A 55 6.56 25.78 -1.31
C ASP A 55 5.16 25.93 -0.68
N ASP A 56 4.10 25.57 -1.41
CA ASP A 56 2.75 25.53 -0.84
C ASP A 56 2.70 24.62 0.38
N VAL A 57 3.27 23.41 0.29
CA VAL A 57 3.34 22.47 1.43
C VAL A 57 4.12 23.08 2.61
N SER A 58 5.27 23.74 2.35
CA SER A 58 6.03 24.45 3.39
C SER A 58 5.20 25.50 4.12
N ARG A 59 4.49 26.36 3.37
CA ARG A 59 3.63 27.41 3.92
C ARG A 59 2.47 26.82 4.71
N ILE A 60 1.80 25.81 4.17
CA ILE A 60 0.69 25.11 4.84
C ILE A 60 1.16 24.48 6.16
N VAL A 61 2.29 23.76 6.15
CA VAL A 61 2.82 23.10 7.36
C VAL A 61 3.19 24.14 8.43
N LYS A 62 3.81 25.27 8.07
CA LYS A 62 4.13 26.37 9.00
C LYS A 62 2.91 26.94 9.71
N VAL A 63 1.77 26.98 9.02
CA VAL A 63 0.49 27.45 9.57
C VAL A 63 -0.11 26.37 10.47
N LEU A 64 -0.33 25.17 9.92
CA LEU A 64 -1.04 24.11 10.61
C LEU A 64 -0.25 23.50 11.79
N SER A 65 1.08 23.56 11.77
CA SER A 65 1.91 23.16 12.92
C SER A 65 1.66 24.03 14.16
N LYS A 66 1.13 25.24 13.99
CA LYS A 66 0.77 26.17 15.07
C LYS A 66 -0.75 26.24 15.32
N ALA A 67 -1.57 25.80 14.37
CA ALA A 67 -3.03 25.75 14.48
C ALA A 67 -3.53 24.81 15.57
N ASN A 68 -4.71 25.08 16.15
CA ASN A 68 -5.34 24.11 17.06
C ASN A 68 -5.97 22.91 16.34
N SER A 69 -6.05 22.97 15.00
CA SER A 69 -6.65 21.95 14.15
C SER A 69 -5.79 20.68 14.07
N LEU A 70 -6.46 19.53 14.07
CA LEU A 70 -5.85 18.27 13.65
C LEU A 70 -5.83 18.18 12.13
N VAL A 71 -4.89 17.39 11.61
CA VAL A 71 -4.59 17.31 10.19
C VAL A 71 -4.64 15.86 9.70
N ALA A 72 -5.34 15.61 8.59
CA ALA A 72 -5.14 14.41 7.79
C ALA A 72 -4.22 14.71 6.59
N LEU A 73 -3.54 13.67 6.12
CA LEU A 73 -2.66 13.73 4.94
C LEU A 73 -3.13 12.71 3.91
N ARG A 74 -3.36 13.19 2.68
CA ARG A 74 -3.80 12.37 1.55
C ARG A 74 -2.85 12.52 0.37
N SER A 75 -2.39 11.38 -0.14
CA SER A 75 -1.79 11.24 -1.47
C SER A 75 -2.73 10.40 -2.33
N GLY A 76 -2.61 9.07 -2.26
CA GLY A 76 -3.51 8.09 -2.89
C GLY A 76 -4.91 8.00 -2.29
N GLY A 77 -5.02 8.13 -0.97
CA GLY A 77 -6.26 7.83 -0.25
C GLY A 77 -6.64 6.33 -0.24
N HIS A 78 -5.67 5.44 -0.43
CA HIS A 78 -5.88 4.00 -0.61
C HIS A 78 -5.81 3.18 0.70
N THR A 79 -5.39 3.79 1.82
CA THR A 79 -5.46 3.10 3.11
C THR A 79 -6.92 2.88 3.48
N GLN A 80 -7.31 1.64 3.77
CA GLN A 80 -8.72 1.25 3.81
C GLN A 80 -9.51 1.70 5.03
N TRP A 81 -8.87 1.96 6.17
CA TRP A 81 -9.59 2.16 7.44
C TRP A 81 -9.90 3.64 7.72
N THR A 82 -11.04 3.87 8.36
CA THR A 82 -11.60 5.20 8.64
C THR A 82 -10.64 6.07 9.47
N GLY A 83 -10.38 7.29 9.03
CA GLY A 83 -9.45 8.22 9.70
C GLY A 83 -7.98 8.09 9.28
N SER A 84 -7.67 7.16 8.36
CA SER A 84 -6.28 6.96 7.91
C SER A 84 -5.76 8.02 6.96
N ASN A 85 -6.63 8.63 6.18
CA ASN A 85 -6.28 9.59 5.13
C ASN A 85 -7.33 10.71 4.99
N ASP A 86 -8.23 10.83 5.96
CA ASP A 86 -9.17 11.93 6.13
C ASP A 86 -9.46 12.17 7.61
N ILE A 87 -10.14 13.27 7.95
CA ILE A 87 -10.44 13.64 9.33
C ILE A 87 -11.77 14.38 9.44
N ARG A 88 -12.49 14.16 10.56
CA ARG A 88 -13.67 14.96 10.92
C ARG A 88 -13.24 16.22 11.67
N ASN A 89 -13.84 17.37 11.36
CA ASN A 89 -13.64 18.65 12.06
C ASN A 89 -12.15 19.09 12.13
N GLY A 90 -11.39 18.77 11.08
CA GLY A 90 -9.98 19.16 10.93
C GLY A 90 -9.67 19.59 9.51
N VAL A 91 -8.39 19.64 9.17
CA VAL A 91 -7.93 20.02 7.82
C VAL A 91 -7.31 18.81 7.13
N THR A 92 -7.73 18.50 5.92
CA THR A 92 -7.06 17.48 5.09
C THR A 92 -6.09 18.17 4.14
N ILE A 93 -4.78 17.89 4.29
CA ILE A 93 -3.76 18.26 3.31
C ILE A 93 -3.79 17.19 2.21
N ASP A 94 -4.18 17.61 1.01
CA ASP A 94 -4.36 16.72 -0.13
C ASP A 94 -3.35 17.04 -1.24
N LEU A 95 -2.38 16.15 -1.39
CA LEU A 95 -1.27 16.31 -2.33
C LEU A 95 -1.65 15.98 -3.79
N GLY A 96 -2.93 15.75 -4.07
CA GLY A 96 -3.44 15.32 -5.38
C GLY A 96 -3.19 16.30 -6.53
N ARG A 97 -2.88 17.58 -6.26
CA ARG A 97 -2.50 18.55 -7.29
C ARG A 97 -1.00 18.59 -7.60
N MET A 98 -0.18 17.85 -6.86
CA MET A 98 1.24 17.69 -7.16
C MET A 98 1.44 16.47 -8.07
N THR A 99 1.21 16.64 -9.37
CA THR A 99 1.09 15.54 -10.34
C THR A 99 2.30 15.33 -11.26
N THR A 100 3.35 16.13 -11.10
CA THR A 100 4.49 16.12 -12.04
C THR A 100 5.28 14.82 -11.96
N VAL A 101 5.53 14.22 -13.12
CA VAL A 101 6.46 13.10 -13.33
C VAL A 101 7.47 13.53 -14.41
N THR A 102 8.76 13.47 -14.10
CA THR A 102 9.83 13.83 -15.05
C THR A 102 10.93 12.79 -15.02
N TYR A 103 11.70 12.71 -16.11
CA TYR A 103 12.86 11.82 -16.23
C TYR A 103 14.11 12.62 -16.61
N ASN A 104 15.22 12.30 -15.95
CA ASN A 104 16.53 12.82 -16.29
C ASN A 104 17.41 11.69 -16.85
N SER A 105 17.75 11.76 -18.13
CA SER A 105 18.53 10.73 -18.83
C SER A 105 20.00 10.65 -18.40
N GLN A 106 20.57 11.74 -17.89
CA GLN A 106 21.96 11.75 -17.41
C GLN A 106 22.08 11.04 -16.07
N SER A 107 21.17 11.31 -15.13
CA SER A 107 21.17 10.66 -13.81
C SER A 107 20.41 9.33 -13.78
N LYS A 108 19.61 9.04 -14.81
CA LYS A 108 18.67 7.92 -14.89
C LYS A 108 17.67 7.88 -13.73
N LEU A 109 17.24 9.05 -13.28
CA LEU A 109 16.26 9.20 -12.20
C LEU A 109 14.92 9.68 -12.76
N ALA A 110 13.85 9.10 -12.26
CA ALA A 110 12.49 9.61 -12.41
C ALA A 110 12.13 10.42 -11.15
N SER A 111 11.72 11.67 -11.33
CA SER A 111 11.25 12.55 -10.26
C SER A 111 9.73 12.55 -10.25
N ILE A 112 9.14 11.97 -9.20
CA ILE A 112 7.70 11.69 -9.10
C ILE A 112 7.12 12.47 -7.91
N GLN A 113 6.13 13.32 -8.16
CA GLN A 113 5.36 13.98 -7.11
C GLN A 113 4.29 13.02 -6.51
N PRO A 114 3.76 13.29 -5.30
CA PRO A 114 2.88 12.36 -4.57
C PRO A 114 1.43 12.25 -5.08
N GLY A 115 0.99 13.12 -5.99
CA GLY A 115 -0.39 13.19 -6.46
C GLY A 115 -0.85 12.07 -7.40
N PRO A 116 -0.05 11.61 -8.38
CA PRO A 116 -0.47 10.61 -9.36
C PRO A 116 -0.80 9.25 -8.75
N ARG A 117 -1.39 8.37 -9.58
CA ARG A 117 -1.48 6.94 -9.32
C ARG A 117 -0.39 6.19 -10.07
N TRP A 118 -0.15 4.94 -9.70
CA TRP A 118 0.92 4.15 -10.32
C TRP A 118 0.69 3.90 -11.82
N GLY A 119 -0.56 3.77 -12.26
CA GLY A 119 -0.91 3.72 -13.69
C GLY A 119 -0.39 4.95 -14.44
N ASP A 120 -0.73 6.15 -13.96
CA ASP A 120 -0.29 7.42 -14.54
C ASP A 120 1.25 7.54 -14.60
N VAL A 121 1.95 7.08 -13.54
CA VAL A 121 3.42 7.10 -13.50
C VAL A 121 4.02 6.18 -14.54
N TYR A 122 3.48 4.97 -14.70
CA TYR A 122 3.97 4.05 -15.73
C TYR A 122 3.72 4.58 -17.14
N GLU A 123 2.57 5.20 -17.39
CA GLU A 123 2.26 5.83 -18.69
C GLU A 123 3.21 6.99 -18.97
N ALA A 124 3.39 7.90 -18.01
CA ALA A 124 4.28 9.06 -18.17
C ALA A 124 5.75 8.66 -18.39
N LEU A 125 6.22 7.57 -17.78
CA LEU A 125 7.60 7.10 -17.94
C LEU A 125 7.82 6.30 -19.24
N LEU A 126 6.75 5.74 -19.82
CA LEU A 126 6.82 5.00 -21.07
C LEU A 126 7.25 5.90 -22.24
N ASP A 127 6.85 7.17 -22.23
CA ASP A 127 7.29 8.19 -23.21
C ASP A 127 8.82 8.38 -23.24
N TYR A 128 9.50 8.07 -22.13
CA TYR A 128 10.95 8.10 -22.01
C TYR A 128 11.61 6.73 -22.18
N GLY A 129 10.83 5.68 -22.44
CA GLY A 129 11.32 4.30 -22.57
C GLY A 129 11.86 3.69 -21.27
N VAL A 130 11.44 4.19 -20.11
CA VAL A 130 11.91 3.72 -18.79
C VAL A 130 10.77 3.33 -17.87
N CYS A 131 11.09 2.60 -16.82
CA CYS A 131 10.16 2.14 -15.79
C CYS A 131 10.83 2.20 -14.40
N VAL A 132 10.03 2.04 -13.35
CA VAL A 132 10.45 2.01 -11.95
C VAL A 132 9.71 0.89 -11.20
N PRO A 133 10.22 0.37 -10.08
CA PRO A 133 9.46 -0.57 -9.26
C PRO A 133 8.35 0.19 -8.54
N GLY A 134 7.11 0.06 -9.02
CA GLY A 134 5.95 0.73 -8.45
C GLY A 134 4.86 -0.22 -7.95
N GLY A 135 3.66 0.33 -7.75
CA GLY A 135 2.46 -0.39 -7.36
C GLY A 135 2.00 -1.39 -8.42
N ARG A 136 1.37 -2.47 -7.95
CA ARG A 136 0.79 -3.52 -8.79
C ARG A 136 -0.62 -3.19 -9.26
N ASP A 137 -1.34 -2.43 -8.45
CA ASP A 137 -2.65 -1.86 -8.77
C ASP A 137 -2.41 -0.42 -9.23
N GLY A 138 -2.91 -0.10 -10.43
CA GLY A 138 -2.72 1.19 -11.09
C GLY A 138 -3.32 2.37 -10.32
N ASN A 139 -4.34 2.14 -9.48
CA ASN A 139 -5.03 3.18 -8.69
C ASN A 139 -4.36 3.49 -7.35
N VAL A 140 -3.32 2.75 -6.96
CA VAL A 140 -2.58 3.02 -5.73
C VAL A 140 -1.78 4.31 -5.85
N GLY A 141 -1.85 5.17 -4.83
CA GLY A 141 -1.06 6.41 -4.79
C GLY A 141 0.38 6.22 -4.31
N ILE A 142 1.23 7.18 -4.68
CA ILE A 142 2.69 7.06 -4.55
C ILE A 142 3.17 7.15 -3.10
N GLY A 143 2.70 8.15 -2.35
CA GLY A 143 3.34 8.53 -1.08
C GLY A 143 3.26 7.45 0.00
N GLY A 144 2.05 6.98 0.29
CA GLY A 144 1.83 5.91 1.27
C GLY A 144 2.48 4.59 0.84
N PHE A 145 2.42 4.26 -0.46
CA PHE A 145 3.02 3.05 -0.99
C PHE A 145 4.54 3.01 -0.76
N LEU A 146 5.27 4.05 -1.18
CA LEU A 146 6.73 4.11 -1.04
C LEU A 146 7.17 4.28 0.42
N THR A 147 6.46 5.06 1.23
CA THR A 147 6.84 5.24 2.64
C THR A 147 6.47 4.05 3.54
N GLY A 148 5.64 3.12 3.04
CA GLY A 148 5.31 1.86 3.70
C GLY A 148 6.10 0.64 3.22
N GLY A 149 6.94 0.78 2.18
CA GLY A 149 7.76 -0.29 1.62
C GLY A 149 7.52 -0.48 0.12
N GLY A 150 6.31 -0.89 -0.25
CA GLY A 150 5.88 -1.03 -1.64
C GLY A 150 6.26 -2.36 -2.28
N ASN A 151 5.33 -3.32 -2.30
CA ASN A 151 5.53 -4.63 -2.93
C ASN A 151 5.26 -4.55 -4.44
N SER A 152 6.32 -4.59 -5.25
CA SER A 152 6.24 -4.46 -6.71
C SER A 152 6.29 -5.83 -7.41
N TYR A 153 5.85 -5.91 -8.67
CA TYR A 153 6.16 -7.08 -9.50
C TYR A 153 7.67 -7.23 -9.77
N TYR A 154 8.42 -6.13 -9.74
CA TYR A 154 9.87 -6.15 -9.92
C TYR A 154 10.65 -6.41 -8.61
N ALA A 155 9.99 -6.80 -7.52
CA ALA A 155 10.64 -6.91 -6.22
C ALA A 155 11.74 -7.98 -6.18
N GLY A 156 11.62 -9.04 -6.99
CA GLY A 156 12.66 -10.06 -7.12
C GLY A 156 13.94 -9.54 -7.80
N LEU A 157 13.85 -8.53 -8.68
CA LEU A 157 15.02 -7.93 -9.32
C LEU A 157 15.64 -6.77 -8.51
N TYR A 158 14.79 -6.00 -7.82
CA TYR A 158 15.20 -4.70 -7.29
C TYR A 158 14.92 -4.49 -5.80
N GLY A 159 14.34 -5.47 -5.10
CA GLY A 159 13.88 -5.32 -3.71
C GLY A 159 12.56 -4.53 -3.62
N TRP A 160 12.22 -4.04 -2.44
CA TRP A 160 11.00 -3.26 -2.24
C TRP A 160 11.08 -1.95 -3.04
N ALA A 161 9.93 -1.41 -3.47
CA ALA A 161 9.89 -0.19 -4.26
C ALA A 161 10.61 0.98 -3.55
N THR A 162 10.46 1.07 -2.23
CA THR A 162 11.14 2.06 -1.39
C THR A 162 12.66 1.96 -1.42
N ASP A 163 13.21 0.77 -1.64
CA ASP A 163 14.67 0.56 -1.74
C ASP A 163 15.25 1.24 -2.98
N ASN A 164 14.40 1.51 -3.97
CA ASN A 164 14.74 2.12 -5.25
C ASN A 164 14.53 3.64 -5.29
N VAL A 165 14.15 4.25 -4.17
CA VAL A 165 14.21 5.71 -4.02
C VAL A 165 15.65 6.13 -3.79
N ALA A 166 16.15 7.01 -4.64
CA ALA A 166 17.47 7.65 -4.55
C ALA A 166 17.44 8.87 -3.63
N ASN A 167 16.34 9.64 -3.64
CA ASN A 167 16.18 10.84 -2.83
C ASN A 167 14.70 11.10 -2.51
N PHE A 168 14.41 11.49 -1.27
CA PHE A 168 13.14 12.07 -0.87
C PHE A 168 13.31 13.57 -0.67
N GLU A 169 12.48 14.40 -1.31
CA GLU A 169 12.29 15.80 -0.92
C GLU A 169 11.19 15.86 0.13
N VAL A 170 11.49 16.46 1.29
CA VAL A 170 10.65 16.38 2.49
C VAL A 170 10.45 17.76 3.08
N VAL A 171 9.20 18.12 3.37
CA VAL A 171 8.84 19.27 4.19
C VAL A 171 8.72 18.85 5.65
N LEU A 172 9.55 19.43 6.52
CA LEU A 172 9.58 19.18 7.96
C LEU A 172 8.55 20.04 8.71
N ALA A 173 8.40 19.82 10.01
CA ALA A 173 7.37 20.45 10.85
C ALA A 173 7.51 21.99 10.96
N ASP A 174 8.72 22.51 10.80
CA ASP A 174 9.02 23.95 10.74
C ASP A 174 8.85 24.53 9.32
N GLY A 175 8.47 23.69 8.36
CA GLY A 175 8.34 23.98 6.93
C GLY A 175 9.68 24.08 6.19
N SER A 176 10.81 23.75 6.79
CA SER A 176 12.05 23.61 6.04
C SER A 176 11.94 22.45 5.04
N VAL A 177 12.57 22.62 3.88
CA VAL A 177 12.63 21.60 2.83
C VAL A 177 14.00 20.94 2.88
N VAL A 178 14.03 19.63 3.03
CA VAL A 178 15.27 18.84 3.05
C VAL A 178 15.26 17.77 1.98
N ASN A 179 16.46 17.43 1.51
CA ASN A 179 16.69 16.26 0.67
C ASN A 179 17.28 15.14 1.52
N ALA A 180 16.60 14.00 1.58
CA ALA A 180 17.02 12.81 2.31
C ALA A 180 17.45 11.72 1.32
N ASN A 181 18.74 11.42 1.31
CA ASN A 181 19.38 10.43 0.44
C ASN A 181 20.59 9.79 1.14
N ALA A 182 21.34 8.95 0.43
CA ALA A 182 22.50 8.24 1.01
C ALA A 182 23.61 9.16 1.55
N LYS A 183 23.71 10.40 1.05
CA LYS A 183 24.80 11.36 1.39
C LYS A 183 24.33 12.53 2.25
N SER A 184 23.03 12.82 2.30
CA SER A 184 22.44 13.94 3.04
C SER A 184 21.20 13.46 3.80
N HIS A 185 21.11 13.77 5.10
CA HIS A 185 20.04 13.28 5.99
C HIS A 185 19.81 11.76 5.87
N SER A 186 20.90 10.98 5.84
CA SER A 186 20.86 9.54 5.56
C SER A 186 20.09 8.72 6.59
N ASP A 187 19.97 9.23 7.82
CA ASP A 187 19.11 8.66 8.86
C ASP A 187 17.62 8.83 8.53
N LEU A 188 17.21 10.02 8.08
CA LEU A 188 15.86 10.28 7.57
C LEU A 188 15.56 9.45 6.32
N PHE A 189 16.53 9.34 5.40
CA PHE A 189 16.42 8.53 4.19
C PHE A 189 16.08 7.07 4.52
N ARG A 190 16.83 6.45 5.44
CA ARG A 190 16.56 5.08 5.88
C ARG A 190 15.21 4.97 6.60
N ALA A 191 14.85 5.96 7.42
CA ALA A 191 13.61 5.92 8.19
C ALA A 191 12.35 6.07 7.32
N LEU A 192 12.40 6.86 6.25
CA LEU A 192 11.29 7.00 5.28
C LEU A 192 11.00 5.71 4.52
N LYS A 193 11.96 4.78 4.45
CA LYS A 193 11.79 3.46 3.84
C LYS A 193 11.07 2.49 4.78
N GLY A 194 9.77 2.72 4.97
CA GLY A 194 8.90 1.89 5.81
C GLY A 194 8.37 2.60 7.06
N GLY A 195 8.86 3.79 7.39
CA GLY A 195 8.48 4.54 8.59
C GLY A 195 7.22 5.39 8.46
N SER A 196 6.45 5.31 7.38
CA SER A 196 5.20 6.05 7.19
C SER A 196 5.37 7.58 7.37
N GLY A 197 4.30 8.30 7.72
CA GLY A 197 4.27 9.77 7.86
C GLY A 197 4.75 10.29 9.23
N ASN A 198 5.88 9.80 9.75
CA ASN A 198 6.37 10.15 11.10
C ASN A 198 7.34 11.35 11.17
N PHE A 199 7.83 11.81 10.02
CA PHE A 199 9.01 12.70 9.98
C PHE A 199 8.77 14.02 9.22
N GLY A 200 7.79 14.04 8.31
CA GLY A 200 7.62 15.09 7.33
C GLY A 200 6.62 14.71 6.25
N ILE A 201 6.29 15.66 5.38
CA ILE A 201 5.51 15.42 4.16
C ILE A 201 6.47 15.28 3.00
N VAL A 202 6.49 14.11 2.35
CA VAL A 202 7.30 13.90 1.14
C VAL A 202 6.61 14.54 -0.06
N THR A 203 7.31 15.44 -0.74
CA THR A 203 6.81 16.21 -1.90
C THR A 203 7.38 15.75 -3.24
N ARG A 204 8.48 15.00 -3.23
CA ARG A 204 9.07 14.37 -4.42
C ARG A 204 9.81 13.08 -4.06
N PHE A 205 9.65 12.07 -4.90
CA PHE A 205 10.37 10.80 -4.87
C PHE A 205 11.23 10.73 -6.12
N ASP A 206 12.56 10.77 -5.96
CA ASP A 206 13.49 10.56 -7.06
C ASP A 206 13.88 9.07 -7.09
N MET A 207 13.43 8.32 -8.09
CA MET A 207 13.57 6.86 -8.17
C MET A 207 14.56 6.44 -9.25
N TYR A 208 15.35 5.39 -8.96
CA TYR A 208 16.18 4.75 -9.99
C TYR A 208 15.31 4.10 -11.05
N THR A 209 15.62 4.39 -12.30
CA THR A 209 14.90 3.84 -13.46
C THR A 209 15.65 2.66 -14.08
N PHE A 210 14.92 1.84 -14.82
CA PHE A 210 15.44 0.81 -15.70
C PHE A 210 14.70 0.86 -17.05
N PRO A 211 15.25 0.28 -18.14
CA PRO A 211 14.57 0.26 -19.43
C PRO A 211 13.19 -0.36 -19.34
N ALA A 212 12.17 0.30 -19.90
CA ALA A 212 10.84 -0.28 -19.99
C ALA A 212 10.88 -1.48 -20.94
N THR A 213 10.34 -2.61 -20.48
CA THR A 213 10.15 -3.82 -21.28
C THR A 213 8.71 -4.26 -21.10
N ASP A 214 8.07 -4.70 -22.18
CA ASP A 214 6.76 -5.34 -22.08
C ASP A 214 6.87 -6.60 -21.23
N VAL A 215 6.03 -6.70 -20.22
CA VAL A 215 5.96 -7.90 -19.38
C VAL A 215 5.11 -8.95 -20.08
N TRP A 216 5.37 -10.21 -19.78
CA TRP A 216 4.49 -11.31 -20.14
C TRP A 216 3.75 -11.75 -18.89
N GLY A 217 2.44 -11.51 -18.85
CA GLY A 217 1.68 -11.80 -17.65
C GLY A 217 0.21 -11.50 -17.76
N GLY A 218 -0.49 -11.83 -16.69
CA GLY A 218 -1.93 -11.64 -16.58
C GLY A 218 -2.53 -12.43 -15.43
N ILE A 219 -3.86 -12.38 -15.36
CA ILE A 219 -4.64 -13.14 -14.39
C ILE A 219 -5.13 -14.41 -15.07
N ARG A 220 -5.04 -15.50 -14.33
CA ARG A 220 -5.69 -16.78 -14.63
C ARG A 220 -6.66 -17.09 -13.49
N ALA A 221 -7.73 -17.82 -13.75
CA ALA A 221 -8.65 -18.26 -12.70
C ALA A 221 -8.98 -19.73 -12.85
N ALA A 222 -8.75 -20.50 -11.80
CA ALA A 222 -9.13 -21.90 -11.70
C ALA A 222 -10.35 -22.08 -10.79
N VAL A 223 -10.99 -23.23 -10.91
CA VAL A 223 -12.05 -23.63 -9.97
C VAL A 223 -11.45 -23.99 -8.61
N ARG A 224 -12.26 -23.94 -7.54
CA ARG A 224 -11.80 -24.18 -6.16
C ARG A 224 -11.07 -25.51 -5.96
N SER A 225 -11.39 -26.57 -6.71
CA SER A 225 -10.73 -27.89 -6.59
C SER A 225 -9.23 -27.83 -6.89
N GLU A 226 -8.78 -26.91 -7.75
CA GLU A 226 -7.36 -26.75 -8.10
C GLU A 226 -6.56 -25.99 -7.03
N GLY A 227 -7.22 -25.48 -6.00
CA GLY A 227 -6.60 -24.63 -4.97
C GLY A 227 -5.47 -25.30 -4.20
N ASP A 228 -5.50 -26.63 -4.04
CA ASP A 228 -4.45 -27.38 -3.37
C ASP A 228 -3.18 -27.51 -4.22
N GLU A 229 -3.35 -27.68 -5.54
CA GLU A 229 -2.23 -27.71 -6.49
C GLU A 229 -1.60 -26.31 -6.63
N LEU A 230 -2.43 -25.27 -6.69
CA LEU A 230 -1.98 -23.87 -6.70
C LEU A 230 -1.26 -23.48 -5.41
N ALA A 231 -1.71 -23.98 -4.25
CA ALA A 231 -1.00 -23.79 -2.98
C ALA A 231 0.39 -24.44 -2.99
N GLN A 232 0.50 -25.65 -3.53
CA GLN A 232 1.79 -26.33 -3.66
C GLN A 232 2.72 -25.57 -4.64
N ALA A 233 2.16 -25.09 -5.74
CA ALA A 233 2.89 -24.29 -6.72
C ALA A 233 3.39 -22.95 -6.13
N MET A 234 2.62 -22.30 -5.26
CA MET A 234 3.04 -21.08 -4.55
C MET A 234 4.28 -21.33 -3.68
N VAL A 235 4.30 -22.45 -2.94
CA VAL A 235 5.45 -22.80 -2.09
C VAL A 235 6.68 -23.12 -2.95
N GLU A 236 6.52 -23.90 -4.02
CA GLU A 236 7.60 -24.23 -4.95
C GLU A 236 8.16 -22.99 -5.65
N PHE A 237 7.28 -22.11 -6.14
CA PHE A 237 7.65 -20.84 -6.75
C PHE A 237 8.47 -19.99 -5.77
N THR A 238 7.97 -19.79 -4.55
CA THR A 238 8.62 -18.97 -3.53
C THR A 238 10.01 -19.51 -3.17
N ASN A 239 10.18 -20.82 -3.10
CA ASN A 239 11.48 -21.46 -2.85
C ASN A 239 12.47 -21.31 -4.02
N ASN A 240 11.97 -21.19 -5.24
CA ASN A 240 12.80 -21.09 -6.44
C ASN A 240 12.91 -19.67 -7.01
N ASN A 241 12.23 -18.66 -6.44
CA ASN A 241 12.19 -17.32 -6.99
C ASN A 241 13.60 -16.69 -7.14
N LYS A 242 14.55 -17.05 -6.27
CA LYS A 242 15.95 -16.61 -6.43
C LYS A 242 16.64 -17.07 -7.73
N LYS A 243 16.14 -18.13 -8.36
CA LYS A 243 16.63 -18.61 -9.66
C LYS A 243 16.02 -17.87 -10.84
N ASN A 244 14.84 -17.27 -10.64
CA ASN A 244 14.12 -16.49 -11.65
C ASN A 244 13.57 -15.20 -10.99
N PRO A 245 14.46 -14.27 -10.60
CA PRO A 245 14.09 -13.05 -9.88
C PRO A 245 13.16 -12.10 -10.66
N GLU A 246 13.11 -12.25 -11.99
CA GLU A 246 12.23 -11.53 -12.91
C GLU A 246 10.76 -11.97 -12.81
N ASP A 247 10.50 -13.13 -12.19
CA ASP A 247 9.15 -13.67 -12.09
C ASP A 247 8.44 -13.22 -10.82
N ALA A 248 7.13 -12.95 -10.94
CA ALA A 248 6.23 -12.70 -9.82
C ALA A 248 4.99 -13.59 -9.89
N TYR A 249 4.53 -14.04 -8.71
CA TYR A 249 3.38 -14.94 -8.59
C TYR A 249 2.50 -14.55 -7.41
N ILE A 250 1.19 -14.64 -7.57
CA ILE A 250 0.19 -14.41 -6.51
C ILE A 250 -0.90 -15.46 -6.66
N ILE A 251 -1.40 -16.02 -5.56
CA ILE A 251 -2.65 -16.79 -5.55
C ILE A 251 -3.69 -16.10 -4.67
N ASN A 252 -4.95 -16.21 -5.03
CA ASN A 252 -6.07 -15.57 -4.37
C ASN A 252 -7.31 -16.48 -4.39
N TYR A 253 -7.74 -16.97 -3.22
CA TYR A 253 -9.06 -17.58 -3.10
C TYR A 253 -10.07 -16.45 -3.04
N THR A 254 -10.96 -16.36 -4.03
CA THR A 254 -11.87 -15.22 -4.18
C THR A 254 -13.30 -15.65 -4.44
N PHE A 255 -14.23 -14.86 -3.89
CA PHE A 255 -15.65 -14.97 -4.15
C PHE A 255 -16.23 -13.57 -4.32
N SER A 256 -17.15 -13.41 -5.26
CA SER A 256 -17.89 -12.16 -5.48
C SER A 256 -19.31 -12.51 -5.86
N SER A 257 -20.27 -12.08 -5.05
CA SER A 257 -21.69 -12.41 -5.22
C SER A 257 -22.29 -11.88 -6.52
N SER A 258 -21.69 -10.85 -7.12
CA SER A 258 -22.15 -10.23 -8.36
C SER A 258 -21.66 -10.95 -9.62
N SER A 259 -20.62 -11.78 -9.52
CA SER A 259 -19.96 -12.39 -10.69
C SER A 259 -20.02 -13.92 -10.71
N SER A 260 -20.12 -14.58 -9.56
CA SER A 260 -20.09 -16.05 -9.48
C SER A 260 -20.85 -16.59 -8.29
N SER A 261 -21.51 -17.74 -8.45
CA SER A 261 -22.04 -18.53 -7.33
C SER A 261 -20.94 -19.28 -6.58
N ASP A 262 -19.80 -19.52 -7.22
CA ASP A 262 -18.73 -20.38 -6.73
C ASP A 262 -17.46 -19.59 -6.38
N ILE A 263 -16.67 -20.17 -5.48
CA ILE A 263 -15.33 -19.69 -5.14
C ILE A 263 -14.39 -20.05 -6.29
N LEU A 264 -13.58 -19.08 -6.70
CA LEU A 264 -12.50 -19.27 -7.67
C LEU A 264 -11.15 -19.14 -6.99
N VAL A 265 -10.12 -19.70 -7.62
CA VAL A 265 -8.72 -19.45 -7.26
C VAL A 265 -8.09 -18.65 -8.39
N ALA A 266 -8.11 -17.33 -8.24
CA ALA A 266 -7.40 -16.43 -9.14
C ALA A 266 -5.90 -16.51 -8.85
N HIS A 267 -5.09 -16.43 -9.89
CA HIS A 267 -3.64 -16.37 -9.74
C HIS A 267 -3.01 -15.51 -10.82
N VAL A 268 -2.04 -14.70 -10.40
CA VAL A 268 -1.34 -13.74 -11.26
C VAL A 268 0.03 -14.31 -11.59
N VAL A 269 0.35 -14.43 -12.86
CA VAL A 269 1.67 -14.86 -13.37
C VAL A 269 2.29 -13.71 -14.16
N ILE A 270 3.54 -13.38 -13.88
CA ILE A 270 4.26 -12.29 -14.55
C ILE A 270 5.73 -12.67 -14.67
N ASP A 271 6.25 -12.61 -15.90
CA ASP A 271 7.67 -12.46 -16.20
C ASP A 271 7.93 -10.99 -16.59
N THR A 272 8.76 -10.30 -15.79
CA THR A 272 9.03 -8.87 -15.97
C THR A 272 9.97 -8.54 -17.12
N ASN A 273 10.62 -9.54 -17.72
CA ASN A 273 11.46 -9.41 -18.92
C ASN A 273 10.68 -9.73 -20.22
N GLY A 274 9.41 -10.12 -20.12
CA GLY A 274 8.57 -10.44 -21.27
C GLY A 274 8.76 -11.85 -21.83
N VAL A 275 9.42 -12.76 -21.10
CA VAL A 275 9.65 -14.14 -21.57
C VAL A 275 8.33 -14.92 -21.55
N VAL A 276 7.88 -15.29 -22.74
CA VAL A 276 6.62 -16.05 -22.91
C VAL A 276 6.80 -17.47 -22.39
N ASN A 277 5.83 -17.94 -21.60
CA ASN A 277 5.88 -19.27 -20.99
C ASN A 277 7.16 -19.49 -20.18
N ALA A 278 7.56 -18.48 -19.40
CA ALA A 278 8.80 -18.51 -18.64
C ALA A 278 8.94 -19.81 -17.82
N PRO A 279 10.15 -20.40 -17.74
CA PRO A 279 10.35 -21.74 -17.18
C PRO A 279 9.79 -21.93 -15.76
N ALA A 280 9.78 -20.87 -14.93
CA ALA A 280 9.23 -20.91 -13.57
C ALA A 280 7.73 -21.26 -13.54
N PHE A 281 6.99 -20.93 -14.59
CA PHE A 281 5.54 -21.16 -14.67
C PHE A 281 5.18 -22.46 -15.37
N LYS A 282 6.13 -23.27 -15.86
CA LYS A 282 5.86 -24.49 -16.64
C LYS A 282 4.86 -25.46 -15.97
N LYS A 283 4.91 -25.60 -14.65
CA LYS A 283 3.94 -26.41 -13.88
C LYS A 283 2.62 -25.68 -13.69
N ILE A 284 2.69 -24.40 -13.30
CA ILE A 284 1.52 -23.53 -13.06
C ILE A 284 0.63 -23.42 -14.30
N LEU A 285 1.22 -23.32 -15.50
CA LEU A 285 0.50 -23.21 -16.77
C LEU A 285 -0.25 -24.48 -17.18
N LYS A 286 0.06 -25.64 -16.57
CA LYS A 286 -0.66 -26.90 -16.83
C LYS A 286 -1.91 -27.07 -15.98
N ILE A 287 -2.03 -26.29 -14.90
CA ILE A 287 -3.21 -26.33 -14.04
C ILE A 287 -4.42 -25.84 -14.86
N PRO A 288 -5.53 -26.59 -14.89
CA PRO A 288 -6.74 -26.21 -15.61
C PRO A 288 -7.30 -24.88 -15.11
N VAL A 289 -7.74 -24.03 -16.04
CA VAL A 289 -8.32 -22.71 -15.75
C VAL A 289 -9.58 -22.50 -16.57
N ILE A 290 -10.50 -21.70 -16.03
CA ILE A 290 -11.73 -21.28 -16.70
C ILE A 290 -11.59 -19.87 -17.33
N MET A 291 -10.54 -19.16 -16.96
CA MET A 291 -10.18 -17.84 -17.49
C MET A 291 -8.66 -17.71 -17.57
N ASP A 292 -8.16 -17.16 -18.67
CA ASP A 292 -6.74 -16.90 -18.88
C ASP A 292 -6.56 -15.60 -19.70
N ASP A 293 -5.94 -14.59 -19.08
CA ASP A 293 -5.60 -13.32 -19.73
C ASP A 293 -4.08 -13.17 -19.93
N VAL A 294 -3.28 -14.24 -19.87
CA VAL A 294 -1.82 -14.09 -19.96
C VAL A 294 -1.37 -13.70 -21.37
N LYS A 295 -0.72 -12.54 -21.49
CA LYS A 295 -0.19 -12.00 -22.76
C LYS A 295 0.90 -10.98 -22.51
N ARG A 296 1.60 -10.57 -23.57
CA ARG A 296 2.54 -9.45 -23.49
C ARG A 296 1.78 -8.12 -23.40
N ARG A 297 2.24 -7.22 -22.52
CA ARG A 297 1.69 -5.87 -22.36
C ARG A 297 2.68 -4.96 -21.63
N THR A 298 2.47 -3.66 -21.75
CA THR A 298 3.21 -2.67 -20.97
C THR A 298 2.89 -2.83 -19.47
N MET A 299 3.78 -2.33 -18.60
CA MET A 299 3.52 -2.33 -17.16
C MET A 299 2.32 -1.47 -16.77
N ALA A 300 2.05 -0.37 -17.48
CA ALA A 300 0.83 0.42 -17.30
C ALA A 300 -0.43 -0.43 -17.52
N ASN A 301 -0.49 -1.16 -18.63
CA ASN A 301 -1.62 -2.05 -18.93
C ASN A 301 -1.71 -3.23 -17.96
N MET A 302 -0.58 -3.73 -17.44
CA MET A 302 -0.60 -4.76 -16.41
C MET A 302 -1.16 -4.23 -15.09
N ALA A 303 -0.75 -3.04 -14.65
CA ALA A 303 -1.21 -2.44 -13.41
C ALA A 303 -2.72 -2.13 -13.42
N ASN A 304 -3.26 -1.85 -14.60
CA ASN A 304 -4.70 -1.60 -14.80
C ASN A 304 -5.51 -2.88 -15.10
N SER A 305 -4.87 -4.05 -15.16
CA SER A 305 -5.57 -5.32 -15.45
C SER A 305 -6.21 -5.98 -14.23
N TYR A 306 -5.74 -5.64 -13.03
CA TYR A 306 -6.27 -6.11 -11.75
C TYR A 306 -6.39 -4.96 -10.77
N LEU A 307 -7.55 -4.31 -10.76
CA LEU A 307 -7.86 -3.23 -9.84
C LEU A 307 -8.74 -3.77 -8.70
N LEU A 308 -8.40 -3.40 -7.47
CA LEU A 308 -9.26 -3.71 -6.32
C LEU A 308 -10.54 -2.85 -6.39
N PRO A 309 -11.71 -3.40 -5.99
CA PRO A 309 -12.96 -2.64 -5.98
C PRO A 309 -12.81 -1.32 -5.21
N SER A 310 -13.10 -0.20 -5.86
CA SER A 310 -13.25 1.12 -5.24
C SER A 310 -14.71 1.37 -4.86
N ASP A 311 -14.95 2.43 -4.10
CA ASP A 311 -16.30 2.92 -3.77
C ASP A 311 -17.18 1.94 -2.97
N GLU A 312 -16.55 0.88 -2.44
CA GLU A 312 -17.13 -0.08 -1.51
C GLU A 312 -16.55 0.13 -0.11
N GLN A 313 -17.27 -0.35 0.91
CA GLN A 313 -16.77 -0.42 2.27
C GLN A 313 -15.71 -1.51 2.36
N GLN A 314 -14.55 -1.21 2.93
CA GLN A 314 -13.40 -2.13 2.93
C GLN A 314 -13.06 -2.61 4.33
N VAL A 315 -12.59 -3.86 4.44
CA VAL A 315 -12.00 -4.43 5.66
C VAL A 315 -10.85 -5.35 5.29
N TRP A 316 -9.65 -5.02 5.74
CA TRP A 316 -8.45 -5.80 5.42
C TRP A 316 -7.73 -6.25 6.68
N PHE A 317 -7.15 -7.45 6.69
CA PHE A 317 -6.20 -7.90 7.70
C PHE A 317 -5.01 -8.59 7.04
N THR A 318 -3.84 -8.47 7.63
CA THR A 318 -2.61 -9.08 7.09
C THR A 318 -1.81 -9.83 8.14
N LEU A 319 -1.11 -10.87 7.70
CA LEU A 319 -0.17 -11.67 8.49
C LEU A 319 0.98 -12.09 7.58
N THR A 320 2.06 -12.54 8.19
CA THR A 320 3.19 -13.13 7.47
C THR A 320 3.50 -14.50 8.02
N PHE A 321 3.75 -15.45 7.12
CA PHE A 321 4.02 -16.83 7.48
C PHE A 321 5.30 -17.31 6.83
N LYS A 322 5.97 -18.27 7.47
CA LYS A 322 6.99 -19.08 6.83
C LYS A 322 6.39 -19.77 5.60
N ASN A 323 7.16 -19.91 4.52
CA ASN A 323 6.69 -20.50 3.27
C ASN A 323 6.32 -21.99 3.44
N ASP A 324 5.05 -22.26 3.76
CA ASP A 324 4.55 -23.59 4.10
C ASP A 324 3.11 -23.77 3.58
N VAL A 325 2.89 -24.89 2.89
CA VAL A 325 1.62 -25.19 2.20
C VAL A 325 0.45 -25.37 3.17
N ARG A 326 0.73 -25.80 4.42
CA ARG A 326 -0.32 -26.08 5.42
C ARG A 326 -1.12 -24.83 5.77
N VAL A 327 -0.47 -23.68 5.86
CA VAL A 327 -1.14 -22.40 6.16
C VAL A 327 -2.03 -21.98 4.99
N ILE A 328 -1.56 -22.13 3.75
CA ILE A 328 -2.34 -21.81 2.54
C ILE A 328 -3.59 -22.67 2.48
N LYS A 329 -3.45 -24.00 2.61
CA LYS A 329 -4.59 -24.94 2.60
C LYS A 329 -5.58 -24.65 3.73
N LYS A 330 -5.09 -24.36 4.94
CA LYS A 330 -5.95 -23.98 6.08
C LYS A 330 -6.76 -22.73 5.78
N ALA A 331 -6.12 -21.69 5.24
CA ALA A 331 -6.81 -20.47 4.87
C ALA A 331 -7.82 -20.69 3.74
N GLY A 332 -7.52 -21.52 2.75
CA GLY A 332 -8.47 -21.91 1.70
C GLY A 332 -9.73 -22.54 2.27
N MET A 333 -9.60 -23.53 3.17
CA MET A 333 -10.75 -24.14 3.86
C MET A 333 -11.53 -23.13 4.71
N MET A 334 -10.83 -22.24 5.42
CA MET A 334 -11.48 -21.19 6.21
C MET A 334 -12.22 -20.18 5.33
N HIS A 335 -11.72 -19.91 4.12
CA HIS A 335 -12.38 -19.04 3.15
C HIS A 335 -13.66 -19.68 2.63
N ASP A 336 -13.66 -21.00 2.40
CA ASP A 336 -14.88 -21.73 2.02
C ASP A 336 -15.98 -21.56 3.08
N GLU A 337 -15.64 -21.71 4.36
CA GLU A 337 -16.59 -21.52 5.47
C GLU A 337 -17.01 -20.05 5.64
N LEU A 338 -16.08 -19.11 5.49
CA LEU A 338 -16.39 -17.67 5.52
C LEU A 338 -17.46 -17.32 4.48
N VAL A 339 -17.29 -17.76 3.23
CA VAL A 339 -18.25 -17.47 2.15
C VAL A 339 -19.62 -18.10 2.44
N LYS A 340 -19.67 -19.34 2.93
CA LYS A 340 -20.93 -20.00 3.34
C LYS A 340 -21.64 -19.21 4.43
N GLU A 341 -20.91 -18.76 5.44
CA GLU A 341 -21.47 -17.96 6.53
C GLU A 341 -21.98 -16.61 6.04
N LEU A 342 -21.19 -15.88 5.24
CA LEU A 342 -21.57 -14.58 4.70
C LEU A 342 -22.82 -14.66 3.83
N LYS A 343 -22.94 -15.69 2.97
CA LYS A 343 -24.18 -15.93 2.19
C LYS A 343 -25.41 -16.12 3.08
N ARG A 344 -25.24 -16.74 4.25
CA ARG A 344 -26.35 -16.95 5.20
C ARG A 344 -26.74 -15.68 5.94
N VAL A 345 -25.78 -14.86 6.34
CA VAL A 345 -26.03 -13.65 7.16
C VAL A 345 -26.23 -12.38 6.34
N MET A 346 -25.90 -12.39 5.04
CA MET A 346 -26.11 -11.31 4.08
C MET A 346 -26.74 -11.85 2.78
N PRO A 347 -27.92 -12.50 2.82
CA PRO A 347 -28.48 -13.21 1.66
C PRO A 347 -28.90 -12.30 0.50
N ALA A 348 -29.18 -11.02 0.77
CA ALA A 348 -29.53 -10.02 -0.22
C ALA A 348 -28.43 -8.96 -0.44
N GLY A 349 -27.25 -9.13 0.19
CA GLY A 349 -26.17 -8.16 0.12
C GLY A 349 -25.13 -8.55 -0.90
N ASN A 350 -24.62 -7.58 -1.68
CA ASN A 350 -23.42 -7.83 -2.47
C ASN A 350 -22.17 -7.75 -1.61
N PHE A 351 -21.30 -8.73 -1.77
CA PHE A 351 -20.00 -8.73 -1.13
C PHE A 351 -18.96 -9.46 -1.96
N THR A 352 -17.71 -9.05 -1.78
CA THR A 352 -16.54 -9.73 -2.33
C THR A 352 -15.58 -10.09 -1.20
N THR A 353 -14.99 -11.28 -1.26
CA THR A 353 -13.90 -11.71 -0.38
C THR A 353 -12.70 -12.14 -1.20
N GLN A 354 -11.50 -11.82 -0.70
CA GLN A 354 -10.24 -12.23 -1.32
C GLN A 354 -9.26 -12.67 -0.23
N CYS A 355 -8.67 -13.85 -0.37
CA CYS A 355 -7.68 -14.44 0.51
C CYS A 355 -6.40 -14.69 -0.29
N LEU A 356 -5.47 -13.73 -0.25
CA LEU A 356 -4.29 -13.65 -1.09
C LEU A 356 -3.04 -14.16 -0.39
N PHE A 357 -2.16 -14.79 -1.17
CA PHE A 357 -0.79 -15.13 -0.77
C PHE A 357 0.19 -14.58 -1.78
N GLN A 358 1.24 -13.94 -1.27
CA GLN A 358 2.27 -13.29 -2.06
C GLN A 358 3.65 -13.71 -1.55
N PRO A 359 4.58 -14.15 -2.43
CA PRO A 359 5.95 -14.46 -2.06
C PRO A 359 6.65 -13.26 -1.41
N VAL A 360 7.35 -13.52 -0.31
CA VAL A 360 8.35 -12.63 0.30
C VAL A 360 9.61 -13.47 0.54
N PRO A 361 10.35 -13.83 -0.52
CA PRO A 361 11.60 -14.57 -0.39
C PRO A 361 12.68 -13.69 0.25
N THR A 362 13.69 -14.32 0.85
CA THR A 362 14.81 -13.58 1.48
C THR A 362 15.57 -12.69 0.50
N LEU A 363 15.51 -13.00 -0.80
CA LEU A 363 16.07 -12.19 -1.88
C LEU A 363 15.64 -10.72 -1.82
N PHE A 364 14.39 -10.43 -1.45
CA PHE A 364 13.91 -9.05 -1.36
C PHE A 364 14.73 -8.27 -0.33
N THR A 365 14.96 -8.88 0.83
CA THR A 365 15.80 -8.33 1.91
C THR A 365 17.27 -8.24 1.51
N GLU A 366 17.81 -9.21 0.76
CA GLU A 366 19.17 -9.15 0.23
C GLU A 366 19.36 -7.88 -0.62
N HIS A 367 18.40 -7.56 -1.51
CA HIS A 367 18.39 -6.32 -2.27
C HIS A 367 18.23 -5.08 -1.39
N SER A 368 17.34 -5.11 -0.39
CA SER A 368 17.19 -4.01 0.56
C SER A 368 18.53 -3.65 1.23
N ILE A 369 19.27 -4.66 1.71
CA ILE A 369 20.57 -4.47 2.36
C ILE A 369 21.59 -3.86 1.37
N GLN A 370 21.65 -4.38 0.15
CA GLN A 370 22.54 -3.85 -0.90
C GLN A 370 22.24 -2.39 -1.27
N ARG A 371 20.99 -1.94 -1.11
CA ARG A 371 20.54 -0.57 -1.41
C ARG A 371 20.51 0.37 -0.19
N GLY A 372 21.31 0.06 0.83
CA GLY A 372 21.51 0.90 2.02
C GLY A 372 20.54 0.61 3.17
N GLY A 373 19.70 -0.42 3.04
CA GLY A 373 18.76 -0.87 4.05
C GLY A 373 17.52 0.01 4.19
N ASN A 374 16.58 -0.50 4.98
CA ASN A 374 15.32 0.15 5.32
C ASN A 374 14.98 -0.15 6.79
N VAL A 375 13.77 0.22 7.23
CA VAL A 375 13.30 -0.04 8.60
C VAL A 375 12.24 -1.13 8.69
N LEU A 376 11.97 -1.86 7.61
CA LEU A 376 10.88 -2.84 7.55
C LEU A 376 11.05 -4.00 8.54
N GLY A 377 12.27 -4.29 9.04
CA GLY A 377 12.52 -5.38 9.99
C GLY A 377 12.57 -6.79 9.35
N LEU A 378 12.49 -6.86 8.02
CA LEU A 378 12.62 -8.12 7.28
C LEU A 378 14.06 -8.66 7.26
N ASP A 379 15.04 -7.87 7.70
CA ASP A 379 16.42 -8.31 7.93
C ASP A 379 16.52 -9.41 8.99
N ASP A 380 15.57 -9.48 9.93
CA ASP A 380 15.51 -10.56 10.92
C ASP A 380 14.82 -11.84 10.41
N VAL A 381 14.18 -11.79 9.24
CA VAL A 381 13.49 -12.95 8.63
C VAL A 381 14.47 -13.72 7.74
N LYS A 382 15.02 -14.82 8.27
CA LYS A 382 16.11 -15.60 7.63
C LYS A 382 15.67 -16.69 6.66
N GLN A 383 14.38 -16.78 6.39
CA GLN A 383 13.80 -17.81 5.54
C GLN A 383 12.69 -17.24 4.68
N ASN A 384 12.40 -17.92 3.57
CA ASN A 384 11.31 -17.51 2.68
C ASN A 384 9.98 -17.47 3.44
N ALA A 385 9.22 -16.42 3.15
CA ALA A 385 7.93 -16.15 3.75
C ALA A 385 6.86 -15.90 2.69
N LEU A 386 5.62 -15.92 3.13
CA LEU A 386 4.43 -15.54 2.39
C LEU A 386 3.76 -14.39 3.14
N LEU A 387 3.53 -13.29 2.43
CA LEU A 387 2.63 -12.22 2.87
C LEU A 387 1.20 -12.65 2.57
N TRP A 388 0.38 -12.69 3.60
CA TRP A 388 -1.03 -13.05 3.51
C TRP A 388 -1.91 -11.82 3.73
N LEU A 389 -2.97 -11.72 2.95
CA LEU A 389 -3.97 -10.66 3.04
C LEU A 389 -5.36 -11.28 2.89
N ILE A 390 -6.24 -10.98 3.84
CA ILE A 390 -7.68 -11.18 3.67
C ILE A 390 -8.35 -9.82 3.49
N THR A 391 -9.19 -9.71 2.47
CA THR A 391 -10.03 -8.53 2.25
C THR A 391 -11.49 -8.94 2.16
N GLY A 392 -12.35 -8.03 2.61
CA GLY A 392 -13.77 -8.08 2.39
C GLY A 392 -14.25 -6.71 1.95
N SER A 393 -15.10 -6.68 0.92
CA SER A 393 -15.75 -5.47 0.46
C SER A 393 -17.26 -5.65 0.43
N THR A 394 -17.99 -4.60 0.81
CA THR A 394 -19.45 -4.61 0.99
C THR A 394 -20.05 -3.26 0.60
N GLU A 395 -21.33 -3.23 0.27
CA GLU A 395 -22.02 -2.00 -0.16
C GLU A 395 -22.30 -1.04 1.00
N THR A 396 -22.67 -1.57 2.17
CA THR A 396 -23.14 -0.74 3.30
C THR A 396 -22.27 -0.86 4.55
N ALA A 397 -22.30 0.17 5.40
CA ALA A 397 -21.57 0.19 6.66
C ALA A 397 -22.04 -0.91 7.63
N GLU A 398 -23.32 -1.30 7.58
CA GLU A 398 -23.88 -2.41 8.37
C GLU A 398 -23.27 -3.75 7.94
N GLN A 399 -23.19 -4.00 6.64
CA GLN A 399 -22.53 -5.19 6.10
C GLN A 399 -21.03 -5.19 6.44
N GLN A 400 -20.39 -4.03 6.38
CA GLN A 400 -18.98 -3.88 6.73
C GLN A 400 -18.70 -4.29 8.19
N LYS A 401 -19.59 -3.97 9.13
CA LYS A 401 -19.47 -4.41 10.53
C LYS A 401 -19.48 -5.94 10.64
N ILE A 402 -20.43 -6.59 9.96
CA ILE A 402 -20.51 -8.07 9.90
C ILE A 402 -19.23 -8.64 9.27
N MET A 403 -18.80 -8.09 8.13
CA MET A 403 -17.56 -8.50 7.46
C MET A 403 -16.37 -8.38 8.40
N ARG A 404 -16.23 -7.26 9.12
CA ARG A 404 -15.15 -7.02 10.08
C ARG A 404 -15.12 -8.04 11.20
N GLU A 405 -16.27 -8.40 11.78
CA GLU A 405 -16.33 -9.45 12.82
C GLU A 405 -15.87 -10.81 12.28
N LYS A 406 -16.31 -11.16 11.07
CA LYS A 406 -15.94 -12.43 10.43
C LYS A 406 -14.47 -12.49 10.06
N LEU A 407 -13.92 -11.43 9.45
CA LEU A 407 -12.50 -11.36 9.13
C LEU A 407 -11.62 -11.25 10.38
N THR A 408 -12.13 -10.68 11.48
CA THR A 408 -11.47 -10.69 12.79
C THR A 408 -11.27 -12.12 13.30
N THR A 409 -12.34 -12.91 13.25
CA THR A 409 -12.30 -14.34 13.62
C THR A 409 -11.38 -15.12 12.70
N PHE A 410 -11.41 -14.82 11.40
CA PHE A 410 -10.53 -15.45 10.42
C PHE A 410 -9.05 -15.20 10.75
N TYR A 411 -8.62 -13.94 10.88
CA TYR A 411 -7.21 -13.63 11.07
C TYR A 411 -6.69 -14.20 12.40
N THR A 412 -7.46 -14.07 13.48
CA THR A 412 -7.04 -14.57 14.80
C THR A 412 -6.87 -16.09 14.81
N THR A 413 -7.80 -16.80 14.15
CA THR A 413 -7.75 -18.26 14.03
C THR A 413 -6.57 -18.71 13.17
N LEU A 414 -6.32 -18.05 12.04
CA LEU A 414 -5.20 -18.41 11.16
C LEU A 414 -3.85 -18.13 11.82
N ASP A 415 -3.71 -17.00 12.51
CA ASP A 415 -2.51 -16.67 13.29
C ASP A 415 -2.24 -17.69 14.40
N ALA A 416 -3.28 -18.07 15.16
CA ALA A 416 -3.17 -19.11 16.19
C ALA A 416 -2.76 -20.47 15.62
N TYR A 417 -3.31 -20.86 14.46
CA TYR A 417 -2.92 -22.08 13.75
C TYR A 417 -1.46 -22.03 13.27
N ALA A 418 -1.02 -20.90 12.69
CA ALA A 418 0.36 -20.76 12.26
C ALA A 418 1.33 -20.80 13.47
N LYS A 419 0.97 -20.17 14.59
CA LYS A 419 1.74 -20.20 15.84
C LYS A 419 1.87 -21.61 16.42
N SER A 420 0.80 -22.40 16.41
CA SER A 420 0.84 -23.79 16.92
C SER A 420 1.79 -24.68 16.12
N LEU A 421 2.12 -24.30 14.89
CA LEU A 421 3.09 -24.97 14.03
C LEU A 421 4.47 -24.29 14.01
N GLY A 422 4.67 -23.18 14.74
CA GLY A 422 5.90 -22.38 14.69
C GLY A 422 6.15 -21.72 13.32
N LEU A 423 5.09 -21.47 12.55
CA LEU A 423 5.10 -20.92 11.19
C LEU A 423 4.82 -19.43 11.12
N ASN A 424 4.45 -18.78 12.22
CA ASN A 424 4.21 -17.34 12.23
C ASN A 424 5.52 -16.55 12.05
N VAL A 425 5.45 -15.48 11.27
CA VAL A 425 6.50 -14.45 11.18
C VAL A 425 5.90 -13.17 11.74
N ALA A 426 6.59 -12.53 12.69
CA ALA A 426 6.03 -11.40 13.43
C ALA A 426 5.73 -10.18 12.55
N TRP A 427 6.47 -10.03 11.45
CA TRP A 427 6.37 -8.90 10.53
C TRP A 427 4.94 -8.70 9.98
N GLN A 428 4.45 -7.47 10.01
CA GLN A 428 3.18 -7.05 9.44
C GLN A 428 3.42 -5.98 8.39
N TYR A 429 2.87 -6.17 7.19
CA TYR A 429 3.06 -5.20 6.12
C TYR A 429 2.22 -3.94 6.35
N LEU A 430 2.89 -2.82 6.55
CA LEU A 430 2.30 -1.53 6.93
C LEU A 430 1.17 -1.06 6.01
N ASN A 431 1.25 -1.35 4.71
CA ASN A 431 0.27 -0.89 3.74
C ASN A 431 -1.02 -1.73 3.70
N TYR A 432 -1.08 -2.88 4.38
CA TYR A 432 -2.24 -3.78 4.38
C TYR A 432 -2.95 -3.93 5.73
N VAL A 433 -2.30 -3.49 6.81
CA VAL A 433 -2.81 -3.66 8.17
C VAL A 433 -4.14 -2.93 8.40
N ASP A 434 -4.99 -3.56 9.20
CA ASP A 434 -6.16 -2.92 9.82
C ASP A 434 -5.73 -1.93 10.90
N GLN A 435 -6.59 -0.93 11.20
CA GLN A 435 -6.41 0.01 12.32
C GLN A 435 -6.11 -0.64 13.68
N THR A 436 -6.55 -1.88 13.89
CA THR A 436 -6.31 -2.63 15.14
C THR A 436 -4.94 -3.33 15.20
N GLN A 437 -4.21 -3.40 14.09
CA GLN A 437 -2.87 -3.98 14.03
C GLN A 437 -1.80 -2.90 14.25
N ASN A 438 -0.58 -3.31 14.59
CA ASN A 438 0.51 -2.38 14.89
C ASN A 438 1.76 -2.75 14.06
N PRO A 439 1.84 -2.29 12.81
CA PRO A 439 2.90 -2.69 11.89
C PRO A 439 4.29 -2.26 12.37
N LEU A 440 4.43 -1.04 12.92
CA LEU A 440 5.72 -0.54 13.39
C LEU A 440 6.28 -1.35 14.56
N LYS A 441 5.41 -1.88 15.45
CA LYS A 441 5.84 -2.79 16.51
C LYS A 441 6.47 -4.08 15.96
N SER A 442 6.05 -4.51 14.77
CA SER A 442 6.56 -5.73 14.13
C SER A 442 7.97 -5.61 13.54
N TYR A 443 8.51 -4.40 13.42
CA TYR A 443 9.81 -4.14 12.77
C TYR A 443 11.04 -4.50 13.61
N GLY A 444 10.83 -4.98 14.84
CA GLY A 444 11.88 -5.27 15.80
C GLY A 444 12.36 -4.04 16.57
N GLN A 445 12.80 -4.26 17.82
CA GLN A 445 13.09 -3.20 18.78
C GLN A 445 14.13 -2.19 18.26
N LYS A 446 15.18 -2.68 17.59
CA LYS A 446 16.23 -1.84 17.01
C LYS A 446 15.70 -0.84 15.98
N ASN A 447 14.78 -1.27 15.11
CA ASN A 447 14.18 -0.39 14.11
C ASN A 447 13.17 0.57 14.74
N VAL A 448 12.39 0.11 15.73
CA VAL A 448 11.49 0.99 16.51
C VAL A 448 12.28 2.13 17.17
N ASP A 449 13.37 1.82 17.86
CA ASP A 449 14.19 2.83 18.54
C ASP A 449 14.89 3.76 17.55
N PHE A 450 15.32 3.23 16.40
CA PHE A 450 15.84 4.05 15.31
C PHE A 450 14.78 5.04 14.78
N ILE A 451 13.56 4.59 14.50
CA ILE A 451 12.47 5.45 14.04
C ILE A 451 12.15 6.53 15.08
N ARG A 452 12.10 6.17 16.38
CA ARG A 452 11.89 7.14 17.47
C ARG A 452 12.98 8.21 17.49
N LYS A 453 14.24 7.81 17.39
CA LYS A 453 15.39 8.72 17.37
C LYS A 453 15.31 9.69 16.18
N VAL A 454 14.99 9.18 14.99
CA VAL A 454 14.86 10.01 13.79
C VAL A 454 13.65 10.95 13.89
N SER A 455 12.50 10.46 14.36
CA SER A 455 11.33 11.31 14.60
C SER A 455 11.63 12.44 15.59
N ALA A 456 12.31 12.15 16.71
CA ALA A 456 12.70 13.20 17.66
C ALA A 456 13.67 14.23 17.08
N LYS A 457 14.52 13.83 16.12
CA LYS A 457 15.47 14.73 15.44
C LYS A 457 14.80 15.65 14.44
N TYR A 458 13.89 15.13 13.61
CA TYR A 458 13.29 15.88 12.49
C TYR A 458 11.88 16.44 12.79
N ASP A 459 11.24 15.98 13.87
CA ASP A 459 9.99 16.50 14.40
C ASP A 459 10.09 16.72 15.93
N PRO A 460 11.00 17.60 16.40
CA PRO A 460 11.22 17.81 17.83
C PRO A 460 9.97 18.35 18.56
N SER A 461 9.13 19.11 17.85
CA SER A 461 7.84 19.61 18.33
C SER A 461 6.73 18.55 18.31
N ARG A 462 7.00 17.35 17.78
CA ARG A 462 6.05 16.23 17.70
C ARG A 462 4.77 16.57 16.92
N VAL A 463 4.86 17.43 15.91
CA VAL A 463 3.73 17.85 15.06
C VAL A 463 3.17 16.65 14.30
N PHE A 464 4.03 15.84 13.66
CA PHE A 464 3.59 14.65 12.92
C PHE A 464 3.13 13.51 13.83
N GLN A 465 3.49 13.57 15.12
CA GLN A 465 3.07 12.61 16.14
C GLN A 465 1.74 12.98 16.82
N ARG A 466 1.42 14.29 16.91
CA ARG A 466 0.27 14.78 17.70
C ARG A 466 -0.83 15.43 16.87
N LYS A 467 -0.47 16.12 15.78
CA LYS A 467 -1.42 16.88 14.96
C LYS A 467 -1.83 16.12 13.70
N VAL A 468 -0.89 15.41 13.08
CA VAL A 468 -1.19 14.62 11.89
C VAL A 468 -1.75 13.26 12.31
N VAL A 469 -3.01 12.97 11.99
CA VAL A 469 -3.67 11.70 12.35
C VAL A 469 -3.37 10.57 11.36
N SER A 470 -3.07 10.92 10.11
CA SER A 470 -2.84 9.95 9.03
C SER A 470 -1.53 9.17 9.19
N GLY A 471 -1.56 7.91 8.74
CA GLY A 471 -0.42 6.99 8.81
C GLY A 471 -0.18 6.42 10.22
N TRP A 472 0.81 5.54 10.32
CA TRP A 472 1.10 4.82 11.55
C TRP A 472 2.08 5.59 12.42
N LYS A 473 1.71 5.88 13.68
CA LYS A 473 2.51 6.75 14.55
C LYS A 473 3.45 5.96 15.44
N ILE A 474 4.73 6.31 15.41
CA ILE A 474 5.74 5.69 16.27
C ILE A 474 5.46 5.97 17.75
N SER A 475 4.79 7.08 18.08
CA SER A 475 4.33 7.39 19.43
C SER A 475 3.34 6.38 20.02
N ASN A 476 2.66 5.59 19.18
CA ASN A 476 1.67 4.61 19.61
C ASN A 476 2.28 3.21 19.80
N VAL A 477 3.57 3.03 19.48
CA VAL A 477 4.27 1.76 19.69
C VAL A 477 4.70 1.65 21.15
N GLY A 478 4.04 0.78 21.91
CA GLY A 478 4.32 0.56 23.34
C GLY A 478 3.66 1.56 24.29
N ALA A 479 2.69 2.34 23.80
CA ALA A 479 1.78 3.14 24.60
C ALA A 479 0.68 2.29 25.24
#